data_AF-A0A3D8PHJ1-F1
#
_entry.id   AF-A0A3D8PHJ1-F1
#
_cell.length_a   1.000
_cell.length_b   1.000
_cell.length_c   1.000
_cell.angle_alpha   90.00
_cell.angle_beta   90.00
_cell.angle_gamma   90.00
#
_symmetry.space_group_name_H-M   'P 1'
#
loop_
_entity.id
_entity.type
_entity.pdbx_description
1 polymer ?
#
loop_
_entity_poly.entity_id
_entity_poly.type
_entity_poly.pdbx_seq_one_letter_code
_entity_poly.pdbx_strand_id
1 'polypeptide(L)' 'MGILILACVVVESVWNKYEVQSTKIGEYLDRREGNPIISIDVYDKNDIPIVEEYLEDSLSKDDLTKYEIVVFSNMGKTY' A
#
# COMPACT_ATOMS: atom_id res chain seq x y z
N MET A 1 -8.31 -7.66 18.38
CA MET A 1 -7.24 -8.40 17.69
C MET A 1 -7.64 -8.67 16.24
N GLY A 2 -7.98 -7.63 15.46
CA GLY A 2 -8.66 -7.81 14.16
C GLY A 2 -8.33 -6.80 13.06
N ILE A 3 -7.33 -5.94 13.27
CA ILE A 3 -7.01 -4.83 12.34
C ILE A 3 -5.86 -5.22 11.40
N LEU A 4 -4.92 -6.03 11.88
CA LEU A 4 -3.78 -6.52 11.09
C LEU A 4 -4.19 -7.41 9.90
N ILE A 5 -5.37 -8.03 9.95
CA ILE A 5 -5.83 -8.99 8.93
C ILE A 5 -6.40 -8.25 7.71
N LEU A 6 -7.06 -7.10 7.91
CA LEU A 6 -7.73 -6.39 6.81
C LEU A 6 -6.73 -5.76 5.84
N ALA A 7 -5.70 -5.09 6.36
CA ALA A 7 -4.64 -4.50 5.54
C ALA A 7 -3.88 -5.55 4.71
N CYS A 8 -3.65 -6.74 5.26
CA CYS A 8 -3.02 -7.85 4.55
C CYS A 8 -3.85 -8.30 3.34
N VAL A 9 -5.16 -8.50 3.52
CA VAL A 9 -6.08 -8.95 2.46
C VAL A 9 -6.23 -7.91 1.35
N VAL A 10 -6.28 -6.63 1.70
CA VAL A 10 -6.36 -5.54 0.72
C VAL A 10 -5.09 -5.49 -0.13
N VAL A 11 -3.92 -5.59 0.50
CA VAL A 11 -2.63 -5.62 -0.22
C VAL A 11 -2.50 -6.85 -1.11
N GLU A 12 -2.91 -8.04 -0.66
CA GLU A 12 -2.99 -9.23 -1.52
C GLU A 12 -3.93 -9.04 -2.73
N SER A 13 -4.98 -8.24 -2.58
CA SER A 13 -5.88 -7.91 -3.69
C SER A 13 -5.23 -6.97 -4.72
N VAL A 14 -4.32 -6.09 -4.30
CA VAL A 14 -3.52 -5.25 -5.22
C VAL A 14 -2.65 -6.13 -6.13
N TRP A 15 -2.02 -7.17 -5.58
CA TRP A 15 -1.23 -8.15 -6.36
C TRP A 15 -2.03 -8.89 -7.44
N ASN A 16 -3.33 -9.09 -7.22
CA ASN A 16 -4.19 -9.75 -8.19
C ASN A 16 -4.68 -8.80 -9.31
N LYS A 17 -4.67 -7.49 -9.07
CA LYS A 17 -5.26 -6.49 -9.97
C LYS A 17 -4.22 -5.70 -10.76
N TYR A 18 -3.04 -5.50 -10.19
CA TYR A 18 -2.01 -4.62 -10.73
C TYR A 18 -0.66 -5.34 -10.77
N GLU A 19 0.23 -4.89 -11.66
CA GLU A 19 1.60 -5.37 -11.66
C GLU A 19 2.40 -4.67 -10.56
N VAL A 20 2.57 -5.38 -9.45
CA VAL A 20 3.27 -4.90 -8.25
C VAL A 20 4.67 -5.51 -8.19
N GLN A 21 5.66 -4.71 -7.84
CA GLN A 21 7.06 -5.13 -7.62
C GLN A 21 7.26 -5.64 -6.21
N SER A 22 6.77 -4.88 -5.23
CA SER A 22 6.91 -5.21 -3.83
C SER A 22 5.83 -4.52 -2.99
N THR A 23 5.50 -5.13 -1.86
CA THR A 23 4.58 -4.54 -0.89
C THR A 23 5.16 -4.71 0.50
N LYS A 24 5.04 -3.67 1.33
CA LYS A 24 5.42 -3.72 2.74
C LYS A 24 4.29 -3.17 3.59
N ILE A 25 4.01 -3.86 4.70
CA ILE A 25 2.97 -3.48 5.65
C ILE A 25 3.61 -3.40 7.03
N GLY A 26 3.39 -2.32 7.75
CA GLY A 26 3.89 -2.18 9.11
C GLY A 26 5.34 -1.70 9.21
N GLU A 27 5.93 -1.22 8.12
CA GLU A 27 7.22 -0.52 8.19
C GLU A 27 6.98 0.89 8.74
N TYR A 28 7.85 1.38 9.61
CA TYR A 28 7.75 2.74 10.15
C TYR A 28 8.80 3.60 9.44
N LEU A 29 8.38 4.74 8.86
CA LEU A 29 9.32 5.75 8.32
C LEU A 29 10.26 6.22 9.42
N ASP A 30 9.73 6.43 10.62
CA ASP A 30 10.50 6.72 11.82
C ASP A 30 10.08 5.78 12.96
N ARG A 31 11.05 5.00 13.46
CA ARG A 31 10.81 4.00 14.51
C ARG A 31 10.47 4.63 15.88
N ARG A 32 10.58 5.95 16.02
CA ARG A 32 10.36 6.66 17.29
C ARG A 32 9.00 7.32 17.36
N GLU A 33 8.46 7.76 16.23
CA GLU A 33 7.15 8.43 16.18
C GLU A 33 6.63 8.37 14.74
N GLY A 34 5.59 7.58 14.50
CA GLY A 34 5.01 7.45 13.18
C GLY A 34 3.93 6.37 13.14
N ASN A 35 2.94 6.58 12.29
CA ASN A 35 2.03 5.51 11.93
C ASN A 35 2.79 4.46 11.11
N PRO A 36 2.55 3.16 11.32
CA PRO A 36 3.04 2.13 10.41
C PRO A 36 2.58 2.42 8.97
N ILE A 37 3.30 1.92 7.98
CA ILE A 37 3.11 2.32 6.59
C ILE A 37 2.75 1.10 5.76
N ILE A 38 1.86 1.31 4.82
CA ILE A 38 1.58 0.40 3.71
C ILE A 38 2.26 0.99 2.48
N SER A 39 3.39 0.39 2.12
CA SER A 39 4.20 0.77 0.97
C SER A 39 3.91 -0.18 -0.19
N ILE A 40 3.51 0.36 -1.33
CA ILE A 40 3.28 -0.43 -2.55
C ILE A 40 4.17 0.11 -3.66
N ASP A 41 5.02 -0.75 -4.19
CA ASP A 41 5.89 -0.46 -5.34
C ASP A 41 5.27 -1.07 -6.59
N VAL A 42 4.80 -0.24 -7.52
CA VAL A 42 4.15 -0.67 -8.77
C VAL A 42 5.11 -0.58 -9.96
N TYR A 43 4.94 -1.47 -10.95
CA TYR A 43 5.76 -1.46 -12.16
C TYR A 43 5.46 -0.27 -13.09
N ASP A 44 4.19 0.10 -13.23
CA ASP A 44 3.77 1.24 -14.04
C ASP A 44 3.41 2.42 -13.14
N LYS A 45 4.11 3.54 -13.32
CA LYS A 45 3.80 4.78 -12.60
C LYS A 45 2.39 5.32 -12.90
N ASN A 46 1.79 4.92 -14.02
CA ASN A 46 0.42 5.29 -14.37
C ASN A 46 -0.60 4.57 -13.48
N ASP A 47 -0.22 3.44 -12.87
CA ASP A 47 -1.09 2.69 -11.95
C ASP A 47 -1.10 3.30 -10.55
N ILE A 48 -0.13 4.17 -10.20
CA ILE A 48 -0.02 4.82 -8.88
C ILE A 48 -1.36 5.44 -8.44
N PRO A 49 -1.97 6.39 -9.17
CA PRO A 49 -3.21 7.01 -8.72
C PRO A 49 -4.39 6.03 -8.60
N ILE A 50 -4.41 4.97 -9.40
CA ILE A 50 -5.48 3.95 -9.40
C ILE A 50 -5.33 3.04 -8.18
N VAL A 51 -4.10 2.67 -7.85
CA VAL A 51 -3.79 1.87 -6.66
C VAL A 51 -4.03 2.68 -5.38
N GLU A 52 -3.67 3.97 -5.37
CA GLU A 52 -3.99 4.87 -4.25
C GLU A 52 -5.50 4.93 -3.99
N GLU A 53 -6.29 5.23 -5.04
CA GLU A 53 -7.75 5.29 -4.93
C GLU A 53 -8.34 3.95 -4.45
N TYR A 54 -7.84 2.83 -4.98
CA TYR A 54 -8.29 1.49 -4.58
C TYR A 54 -8.02 1.21 -3.11
N LEU A 55 -6.86 1.60 -2.58
CA LEU A 55 -6.51 1.43 -1.18
C LEU A 55 -7.38 2.30 -0.28
N GLU A 56 -7.61 3.55 -0.65
CA GLU A 56 -8.49 4.46 0.11
C GLU A 56 -9.94 3.98 0.16
N ASP A 57 -10.47 3.40 -0.91
CA ASP A 57 -11.83 2.86 -0.96
C ASP A 57 -11.95 1.50 -0.25
N SER A 58 -10.90 0.65 -0.33
CA SER A 58 -10.92 -0.71 0.22
C SER A 58 -10.59 -0.77 1.71
N LEU A 59 -9.78 0.16 2.22
CA LEU A 59 -9.40 0.20 3.63
C LEU A 59 -10.48 0.89 4.47
N SER A 60 -10.67 0.40 5.69
CA SER A 60 -11.59 1.05 6.62
C SER A 60 -11.00 2.38 7.10
N LYS A 61 -11.85 3.35 7.47
CA LYS A 61 -11.39 4.64 8.05
C LYS A 61 -10.43 4.47 9.24
N ASP A 62 -10.63 3.43 10.03
CA ASP A 62 -9.74 3.07 11.15
C ASP A 62 -8.33 2.66 10.66
N ASP A 63 -8.24 1.94 9.54
CA ASP A 63 -6.98 1.55 8.92
C ASP A 63 -6.28 2.76 8.30
N LEU A 64 -7.04 3.61 7.59
CA LEU A 64 -6.52 4.86 7.01
C LEU A 64 -6.00 5.85 8.07
N THR A 65 -6.49 5.74 9.31
CA THR A 65 -6.01 6.58 10.43
C THR A 65 -4.79 5.98 11.11
N LYS A 66 -4.62 4.65 11.02
CA LYS A 66 -3.52 3.89 11.65
C LYS A 66 -2.33 3.69 10.75
N TYR A 67 -2.56 3.65 9.44
CA TYR A 67 -1.53 3.40 8.45
C TYR A 67 -1.40 4.59 7.51
N GLU A 68 -0.16 4.98 7.24
CA GLU A 68 0.14 5.88 6.12
C GLU A 68 0.25 5.04 4.84
N ILE A 69 -0.38 5.48 3.75
CA ILE A 69 -0.33 4.80 2.46
C ILE A 69 0.69 5.51 1.59
N VAL A 70 1.62 4.75 1.02
CA VAL A 70 2.63 5.28 0.10
C VAL A 70 2.71 4.36 -1.11
N VAL A 71 2.25 4.85 -2.25
CA VAL A 71 2.36 4.13 -3.54
C VAL A 71 3.42 4.83 -4.38
N PHE A 72 4.40 4.07 -4.88
CA PHE A 72 5.47 4.59 -5.71
C PHE A 72 5.87 3.59 -6.79
N SER A 73 6.71 4.02 -7.73
CA SER A 73 7.28 3.14 -8.75
C SER A 73 8.77 3.40 -8.81
N ASN A 74 9.57 2.45 -8.31
CA ASN A 74 11.02 2.64 -8.17
C ASN A 74 11.80 2.14 -9.41
N MET A 75 11.27 1.14 -10.09
CA MET A 75 11.75 0.70 -11.40
C MET A 75 10.60 0.77 -12.39
N GLY A 76 10.40 1.92 -13.04
CA GLY A 76 9.45 1.99 -14.14
C GLY A 76 9.80 0.96 -15.22
N LYS A 77 8.79 0.35 -15.86
CA LYS A 77 9.01 -0.57 -16.99
C LYS A 77 9.95 0.08 -18.02
N THR A 78 11.18 -0.38 -18.09
CA THR A 78 12.08 -0.08 -19.22
C THR A 78 11.65 -0.99 -20.37
N TYR A 79 10.84 -0.45 -21.28
CA TYR A 79 10.45 -1.10 -22.53
C TYR A 79 11.62 -1.18 -23.52
#